data_AF-A0A167Y981-F1
#
_entry.id   AF-A0A167Y981-F1
#
_cell.length_a   1.000
_cell.length_b   1.000
_cell.length_c   1.000
_cell.angle_alpha   90.00
_cell.angle_beta   90.00
_cell.angle_gamma   90.00
#
_symmetry.space_group_name_H-M   'P 1'
#
loop_
_entity.id
_entity.type
_entity.pdbx_description
1 polymer ?
#
loop_
_entity_poly.entity_id
_entity_poly.type
_entity_poly.pdbx_seq_one_letter_code
_entity_poly.pdbx_strand_id
1 'polypeptide(L)'
;MRFSLAAATLACASAVAAAPAACPAPTGGNQSTTSKTFGVMSIHSGSSVHYAGWGAFLNTLGAGLKDQGASCDAGEKTNTATFYIQDGALYLYAQSATPQEVWVDRSGMGMGIMGYTTGAQPAPKSGERKGWSIDENDHLLFGGNSFLACPAKDGFSLWAETGTDKPGWNEGCVGIAARVVPIEKPVGCLYSQQQ
;
A
#
# COMPACT_ATOMS: atom_id res chain seq x y z
N MET A 1 31.25 -51.28 -48.07
CA MET A 1 29.94 -51.15 -48.77
C MET A 1 29.09 -50.23 -47.89
N ARG A 2 29.20 -48.90 -48.00
CA ARG A 2 28.35 -47.95 -48.77
C ARG A 2 26.85 -48.22 -48.63
N PHE A 3 26.12 -47.30 -47.97
CA PHE A 3 24.94 -46.64 -48.54
C PHE A 3 24.76 -45.24 -47.90
N SER A 4 24.63 -44.25 -48.78
CA SER A 4 24.42 -42.82 -48.54
C SER A 4 22.94 -42.49 -48.33
N LEU A 5 22.62 -41.35 -47.70
CA LEU A 5 21.44 -40.49 -47.95
C LEU A 5 21.72 -39.13 -47.26
N ALA A 6 22.21 -38.11 -47.98
CA ALA A 6 21.46 -37.11 -48.75
C ALA A 6 20.68 -36.11 -47.87
N ALA A 7 21.34 -34.99 -47.56
CA ALA A 7 20.71 -33.78 -47.04
C ALA A 7 20.04 -33.02 -48.19
N ALA A 8 18.75 -32.67 -48.04
CA ALA A 8 18.02 -31.83 -48.97
C ALA A 8 17.66 -30.51 -48.27
N THR A 9 18.41 -29.45 -48.57
CA THR A 9 17.99 -28.06 -48.38
C THR A 9 17.14 -27.64 -49.58
N LEU A 10 15.92 -27.18 -49.34
CA LEU A 10 15.18 -26.35 -50.29
C LEU A 10 14.63 -25.13 -49.56
N ALA A 11 15.05 -23.95 -50.04
CA ALA A 11 14.58 -22.65 -49.61
C ALA A 11 13.26 -22.29 -50.30
N CYS A 12 12.40 -21.53 -49.62
CA CYS A 12 11.42 -20.65 -50.25
C CYS A 12 11.31 -19.37 -49.41
N ALA A 13 11.91 -18.29 -49.92
CA ALA A 13 11.58 -16.94 -49.51
C ALA A 13 10.31 -16.49 -50.24
N SER A 14 9.33 -16.00 -49.50
CA SER A 14 8.20 -15.24 -50.04
C SER A 14 8.00 -14.00 -49.18
N ALA A 15 8.35 -12.85 -49.77
CA ALA A 15 8.04 -11.54 -49.24
C ALA A 15 6.54 -11.27 -49.42
N VAL A 16 5.83 -11.05 -48.31
CA VAL A 16 4.47 -10.53 -48.32
C VAL A 16 4.51 -9.14 -47.69
N ALA A 17 4.15 -8.13 -48.47
CA ALA A 17 3.96 -6.77 -48.00
C ALA A 17 2.77 -6.74 -47.04
N ALA A 18 3.04 -6.68 -45.73
CA ALA A 18 2.03 -6.42 -44.71
C ALA A 18 2.02 -4.92 -44.40
N ALA A 19 0.86 -4.29 -44.59
CA ALA A 19 0.57 -2.97 -44.04
C ALA A 19 0.87 -2.96 -42.53
N PRO A 20 1.38 -1.87 -41.94
CA PRO A 20 1.48 -1.79 -40.49
C PRO A 20 0.05 -1.76 -39.94
N ALA A 21 -0.39 -2.88 -39.38
CA ALA A 21 -1.49 -2.86 -38.41
C ALA A 21 -0.98 -2.04 -37.23
N ALA A 22 -1.35 -0.76 -37.19
CA ALA A 22 -1.17 0.05 -36.00
C ALA A 22 -1.91 -0.65 -34.86
N CYS A 23 -1.16 -1.22 -33.91
CA CYS A 23 -1.73 -1.68 -32.67
C CYS A 23 -2.50 -0.50 -32.05
N PRO A 24 -3.77 -0.68 -31.63
CA PRO A 24 -4.39 0.31 -30.78
C PRO A 24 -3.51 0.41 -29.53
N ALA A 25 -2.90 1.58 -29.34
CA ALA A 25 -2.30 1.93 -28.06
C ALA A 25 -3.37 1.71 -26.99
N PRO A 26 -3.04 1.17 -25.80
CA PRO A 26 -4.00 1.10 -24.73
C PRO A 26 -4.46 2.53 -24.46
N THR A 27 -5.70 2.82 -24.83
CA THR A 27 -6.38 4.05 -24.45
C THR A 27 -6.36 4.05 -22.94
N GLY A 28 -5.48 4.86 -22.35
CA GLY A 28 -5.48 5.18 -20.94
C GLY A 28 -6.88 5.62 -20.61
N GLY A 29 -7.65 4.69 -20.04
CA GLY A 29 -9.02 4.91 -19.64
C GLY A 29 -9.00 6.12 -18.74
N ASN A 30 -9.75 7.14 -19.15
CA ASN A 30 -10.04 8.32 -18.39
C ASN A 30 -10.68 7.86 -17.06
N GLN A 31 -9.86 7.60 -16.04
CA GLN A 31 -10.35 7.27 -14.70
C GLN A 31 -11.00 8.54 -14.16
N SER A 32 -12.33 8.53 -14.17
CA SER A 32 -13.14 9.39 -13.32
C SER A 32 -12.51 9.45 -11.92
N THR A 33 -12.27 10.66 -11.42
CA THR A 33 -11.51 11.02 -10.22
C THR A 33 -12.20 10.66 -8.90
N THR A 34 -12.83 9.50 -8.84
CA THR A 34 -13.19 8.86 -7.57
C THR A 34 -12.04 7.90 -7.25
N SER A 35 -11.04 8.39 -6.51
CA SER A 35 -9.94 7.56 -6.01
C SER A 35 -10.51 6.30 -5.37
N LYS A 36 -10.17 5.12 -5.92
CA LYS A 36 -10.70 3.84 -5.41
C LYS A 36 -10.30 3.69 -3.94
N THR A 37 -11.29 3.56 -3.08
CA THR A 37 -11.10 3.35 -1.64
C THR A 37 -10.84 1.88 -1.33
N PHE A 38 -10.03 1.64 -0.31
CA PHE A 38 -9.66 0.30 0.10
C PHE A 38 -9.31 0.20 1.59
N GLY A 39 -9.46 -0.98 2.16
CA GLY A 39 -8.84 -1.36 3.43
C GLY A 39 -7.49 -2.02 3.17
N VAL A 40 -6.69 -2.19 4.23
CA VAL A 40 -5.42 -2.91 4.17
C VAL A 40 -5.42 -4.01 5.22
N MET A 41 -4.92 -5.18 4.86
CA MET A 41 -4.87 -6.37 5.70
C MET A 41 -3.45 -6.94 5.70
N SER A 42 -2.92 -7.23 6.88
CA SER A 42 -1.57 -7.77 7.04
C SER A 42 -1.53 -9.26 6.71
N ILE A 43 -0.56 -9.67 5.90
CA ILE A 43 -0.32 -11.08 5.55
C ILE A 43 1.04 -11.50 6.08
N HIS A 44 1.03 -12.30 7.14
CA HIS A 44 2.21 -13.03 7.64
C HIS A 44 1.77 -14.34 8.30
N SER A 45 1.83 -15.44 7.55
CA SER A 45 1.38 -16.75 8.02
C SER A 45 2.13 -17.19 9.29
N GLY A 46 1.43 -17.78 10.26
CA GLY A 46 2.04 -18.28 11.49
C GLY A 46 2.25 -17.24 12.60
N SER A 47 1.77 -16.01 12.42
CA SER A 47 1.79 -14.96 13.45
C SER A 47 0.38 -14.43 13.75
N SER A 48 0.21 -13.78 14.91
CA SER A 48 -1.05 -13.13 15.28
C SER A 48 -1.35 -11.86 14.49
N VAL A 49 -0.41 -11.32 13.71
CA VAL A 49 -0.68 -10.21 12.79
C VAL A 49 -1.31 -10.70 11.47
N HIS A 50 -1.36 -12.01 11.22
CA HIS A 50 -2.03 -12.54 10.03
C HIS A 50 -3.50 -12.15 10.00
N TYR A 51 -3.94 -11.59 8.87
CA TYR A 51 -5.27 -11.01 8.66
C TYR A 51 -5.65 -9.85 9.58
N ALA A 52 -4.69 -9.27 10.30
CA ALA A 52 -4.92 -8.07 11.08
C ALA A 52 -5.14 -6.87 10.13
N GLY A 53 -6.36 -6.33 10.15
CA GLY A 53 -6.72 -5.12 9.40
C GLY A 53 -6.00 -3.89 9.94
N TRP A 54 -5.62 -3.00 9.03
CA TRP A 54 -4.93 -1.77 9.34
C TRP A 54 -5.88 -0.71 9.83
N GLY A 55 -5.35 0.15 10.69
CA GLY A 55 -6.08 1.20 11.37
C GLY A 55 -5.21 2.40 11.68
N ALA A 56 -5.85 3.45 12.17
CA ALA A 56 -5.20 4.70 12.55
C ALA A 56 -5.61 5.07 13.97
N PHE A 57 -4.64 5.47 14.80
CA PHE A 57 -4.86 5.92 16.18
C PHE A 57 -3.70 6.82 16.62
N LEU A 58 -3.99 7.88 17.38
CA LEU A 58 -2.96 8.77 17.97
C LEU A 58 -1.87 9.22 16.97
N ASN A 59 -2.26 9.70 15.78
CA ASN A 59 -1.34 10.08 14.68
C ASN A 59 -0.45 8.97 14.11
N THR A 60 -0.70 7.70 14.44
CA THR A 60 0.07 6.53 13.97
C THR A 60 -0.82 5.51 13.25
N LEU A 61 -0.19 4.63 12.48
CA LEU A 61 -0.87 3.48 11.90
C LEU A 61 -0.60 2.21 12.71
N GLY A 62 -1.61 1.36 12.81
CA GLY A 62 -1.50 0.08 13.51
C GLY A 62 -2.30 -1.02 12.81
N ALA A 63 -2.10 -2.27 13.24
CA ALA A 63 -2.87 -3.41 12.76
C ALA A 63 -3.48 -4.19 13.93
N GLY A 64 -4.69 -4.71 13.73
CA GLY A 64 -5.39 -5.51 14.74
C GLY A 64 -5.76 -4.69 15.99
N LEU A 65 -6.02 -3.39 15.80
CA LEU A 65 -6.38 -2.48 16.87
C LEU A 65 -7.75 -2.87 17.46
N LYS A 66 -7.83 -2.92 18.78
CA LYS A 66 -9.11 -3.16 19.48
C LYS A 66 -10.04 -1.94 19.41
N ASP A 67 -9.44 -0.75 19.38
CA ASP A 67 -10.10 0.53 19.28
C ASP A 67 -9.19 1.50 18.51
N GLN A 68 -9.78 2.29 17.61
CA GLN A 68 -9.08 3.30 16.81
C GLN A 68 -9.26 4.71 17.39
N GLY A 69 -10.18 4.88 18.35
CA GLY A 69 -10.56 6.20 18.85
C GLY A 69 -11.09 7.11 17.72
N ALA A 70 -11.69 6.52 16.69
CA ALA A 70 -12.16 7.21 15.51
C ALA A 70 -13.61 7.66 15.68
N SER A 71 -13.94 8.84 15.15
CA SER A 71 -15.32 9.29 14.97
C SER A 71 -15.71 9.04 13.52
N CYS A 72 -16.54 8.03 13.28
CA CYS A 72 -16.97 7.62 11.94
C CYS A 72 -18.38 8.11 11.62
N ASP A 73 -18.63 8.26 10.32
CA ASP A 73 -19.93 8.66 9.79
C ASP A 73 -21.04 7.71 10.28
N ALA A 74 -22.22 8.29 10.56
CA ALA A 74 -23.43 7.58 11.02
C ALA A 74 -23.28 6.72 12.31
N GLY A 75 -22.20 6.89 13.09
CA GLY A 75 -21.98 6.14 14.33
C GLY A 75 -21.50 4.70 14.12
N GLU A 76 -21.09 4.35 12.89
CA GLU A 76 -20.52 3.04 12.57
C GLU A 76 -19.20 2.82 13.32
N LYS A 77 -19.09 1.73 14.08
CA LYS A 77 -17.83 1.36 14.71
C LYS A 77 -17.04 0.44 13.78
N THR A 78 -16.01 0.99 13.16
CA THR A 78 -15.04 0.19 12.40
C THR A 78 -13.70 0.19 13.15
N ASN A 79 -13.09 -1.01 13.26
CA ASN A 79 -11.76 -1.17 13.85
C ASN A 79 -10.66 -1.25 12.77
N THR A 80 -11.00 -0.85 11.54
CA THR A 80 -10.12 -0.81 10.39
C THR A 80 -10.30 0.52 9.65
N ALA A 81 -9.21 1.09 9.15
CA ALA A 81 -9.26 2.32 8.40
C ALA A 81 -9.53 2.08 6.91
N THR A 82 -10.22 3.04 6.29
CA THR A 82 -10.36 3.13 4.84
C THR A 82 -9.33 4.11 4.31
N PHE A 83 -8.68 3.74 3.22
CA PHE A 83 -7.61 4.50 2.59
C PHE A 83 -7.93 4.78 1.13
N TYR A 84 -7.24 5.78 0.57
CA TYR A 84 -7.15 6.01 -0.87
C TYR A 84 -5.79 6.61 -1.23
N ILE A 85 -5.35 6.40 -2.47
CA ILE A 85 -4.14 7.01 -3.00
C ILE A 85 -4.53 8.12 -3.98
N GLN A 86 -3.88 9.27 -3.86
CA GLN A 86 -3.99 10.38 -4.80
C GLN A 86 -2.61 11.02 -4.99
N ASP A 87 -2.19 11.16 -6.25
CA ASP A 87 -0.90 11.77 -6.63
C ASP A 87 0.33 11.17 -5.91
N GLY A 88 0.28 9.85 -5.65
CA GLY A 88 1.33 9.09 -4.97
C GLY A 88 1.38 9.28 -3.45
N ALA A 89 0.42 10.01 -2.87
CA ALA A 89 0.20 10.16 -1.44
C ALA A 89 -0.96 9.26 -0.95
N LEU A 90 -0.84 8.73 0.26
CA LEU A 90 -1.86 7.90 0.90
C LEU A 90 -2.64 8.73 1.91
N TYR A 91 -3.96 8.60 1.88
CA TYR A 91 -4.87 9.34 2.73
C TYR A 91 -5.80 8.39 3.47
N LEU A 92 -6.20 8.80 4.67
CA LEU A 92 -7.31 8.20 5.40
C LEU A 92 -8.61 8.81 4.87
N TYR A 93 -9.54 7.96 4.47
CA TYR A 93 -10.82 8.37 3.93
C TYR A 93 -11.73 8.92 5.02
N ALA A 94 -12.18 10.16 4.83
CA ALA A 94 -13.15 10.84 5.68
C ALA A 94 -13.98 11.79 4.82
N GLN A 95 -15.27 11.94 5.12
CA GLN A 95 -16.09 13.03 4.58
C GLN A 95 -15.79 14.35 5.32
N SER A 96 -14.52 14.77 5.30
CA SER A 96 -14.01 15.92 6.04
C SER A 96 -13.35 16.94 5.10
N ALA A 97 -13.50 18.23 5.41
CA ALA A 97 -12.75 19.31 4.78
C ALA A 97 -11.26 19.33 5.18
N THR A 98 -10.86 18.50 6.14
CA THR A 98 -9.47 18.36 6.61
C THR A 98 -8.98 16.94 6.34
N PRO A 99 -8.36 16.69 5.18
CA PRO A 99 -7.87 15.36 4.85
C PRO A 99 -6.78 14.93 5.84
N GLN A 100 -6.74 13.64 6.15
CA GLN A 100 -5.69 13.06 6.97
C GLN A 100 -4.73 12.29 6.06
N GLU A 101 -3.49 12.76 5.98
CA GLU A 101 -2.49 12.29 5.01
C GLU A 101 -1.36 11.58 5.74
N VAL A 102 -0.98 10.41 5.21
CA VAL A 102 0.04 9.53 5.78
C VAL A 102 1.44 9.94 5.33
N TRP A 103 2.38 9.96 6.27
CA TRP A 103 3.80 10.22 6.05
C TRP A 103 4.64 9.05 6.58
N VAL A 104 5.84 8.91 6.04
CA VAL A 104 6.85 7.92 6.46
C VAL A 104 8.20 8.60 6.61
N ASP A 105 8.91 8.38 7.71
CA ASP A 105 10.29 8.83 7.90
C ASP A 105 11.24 7.63 7.78
N ARG A 106 11.83 7.48 6.59
CA ARG A 106 12.82 6.43 6.29
C ARG A 106 14.26 6.84 6.61
N SER A 107 14.47 7.99 7.26
CA SER A 107 15.81 8.40 7.66
C SER A 107 16.39 7.43 8.69
N GLY A 108 17.71 7.44 8.87
CA GLY A 108 18.36 6.61 9.88
C GLY A 108 17.86 6.88 11.31
N MET A 109 17.37 8.10 11.60
CA MET A 109 16.74 8.42 12.89
C MET A 109 15.27 7.98 12.95
N GLY A 110 14.54 8.07 11.84
CA GLY A 110 13.13 7.69 11.77
C GLY A 110 12.90 6.18 11.72
N MET A 111 13.85 5.42 11.17
CA MET A 111 13.82 3.95 11.10
C MET A 111 12.55 3.38 10.46
N GLY A 112 11.87 4.15 9.59
CA GLY A 112 10.62 3.75 8.96
C GLY A 112 9.37 4.09 9.76
N ILE A 113 9.45 4.95 10.78
CA ILE A 113 8.25 5.39 11.52
C ILE A 113 7.26 6.02 10.55
N MET A 114 5.99 5.67 10.73
CA MET A 114 4.91 6.17 9.90
C MET A 114 3.78 6.72 10.77
N GLY A 115 3.12 7.73 10.24
CA GLY A 115 2.02 8.39 10.92
C GLY A 115 1.19 9.18 9.94
N TYR A 116 0.27 9.98 10.46
CA TYR A 116 -0.53 10.87 9.64
C TYR A 116 -0.67 12.24 10.30
N THR A 117 -1.06 13.21 9.50
CA THR A 117 -1.36 14.58 9.94
C THR A 117 -2.70 15.01 9.37
N THR A 118 -3.36 15.98 10.00
CA THR A 118 -4.68 16.45 9.61
C THR A 118 -4.61 17.87 9.01
N GLY A 119 -5.22 18.06 7.83
CA GLY A 119 -5.33 19.36 7.18
C GLY A 119 -3.97 20.00 6.90
N ALA A 120 -3.78 21.25 7.33
CA ALA A 120 -2.56 22.03 7.08
C ALA A 120 -1.38 21.72 8.03
N GLN A 121 -1.52 20.71 8.90
CA GLN A 121 -0.44 20.33 9.81
C GLN A 121 0.80 19.86 9.03
N PRO A 122 2.00 20.39 9.33
CA PRO A 122 3.22 19.94 8.67
C PRO A 122 3.55 18.50 9.07
N ALA A 123 4.14 17.74 8.14
CA ALA A 123 4.77 16.46 8.50
C ALA A 123 6.02 16.71 9.34
N PRO A 124 6.54 15.69 10.06
CA PRO A 124 7.88 15.73 10.60
C PRO A 124 8.91 16.13 9.54
N LYS A 125 10.02 16.74 9.95
CA LYS A 125 11.04 17.31 9.05
C LYS A 125 11.55 16.32 7.99
N SER A 126 11.65 15.05 8.34
CA SER A 126 12.10 13.96 7.46
C SER A 126 10.95 13.09 6.93
N GLY A 127 9.70 13.50 7.17
CA GLY A 127 8.51 12.77 6.76
C GLY A 127 8.25 12.92 5.26
N GLU A 128 8.34 11.82 4.54
CA GLU A 128 7.99 11.69 3.13
C GLU A 128 6.49 11.35 3.01
N ARG A 129 5.73 12.14 2.24
CA ARG A 129 4.30 11.92 2.00
C ARG A 129 4.00 11.14 0.72
N LYS A 130 4.98 11.07 -0.18
CA LYS A 130 4.84 10.47 -1.52
C LYS A 130 5.68 9.22 -1.66
N GLY A 131 5.28 8.37 -2.61
CA GLY A 131 5.92 7.08 -2.86
C GLY A 131 5.00 5.90 -2.60
N TRP A 132 3.72 6.15 -2.31
CA TRP A 132 2.71 5.12 -2.13
C TRP A 132 2.28 4.54 -3.46
N SER A 133 2.22 3.21 -3.53
CA SER A 133 1.80 2.46 -4.71
C SER A 133 1.16 1.14 -4.31
N ILE A 134 0.44 0.54 -5.25
CA ILE A 134 -0.07 -0.82 -5.13
C ILE A 134 0.60 -1.64 -6.23
N ASP A 135 1.19 -2.78 -5.87
CA ASP A 135 1.86 -3.67 -6.83
C ASP A 135 0.87 -4.57 -7.60
N GLU A 136 1.39 -5.40 -8.49
CA GLU A 136 0.60 -6.36 -9.29
C GLU A 136 -0.08 -7.46 -8.46
N ASN A 137 0.33 -7.65 -7.20
CA ASN A 137 -0.22 -8.61 -6.25
C ASN A 137 -1.20 -7.95 -5.27
N ASP A 138 -1.66 -6.74 -5.55
CA ASP A 138 -2.50 -5.92 -4.68
C ASP A 138 -1.87 -5.67 -3.30
N HIS A 139 -0.55 -5.53 -3.21
CA HIS A 139 0.13 -5.11 -1.99
C HIS A 139 0.40 -3.61 -2.01
N LEU A 140 0.00 -2.92 -0.94
CA LEU A 140 0.42 -1.56 -0.66
C LEU A 140 1.93 -1.57 -0.42
N LEU A 141 2.63 -0.59 -0.97
CA LEU A 141 4.07 -0.39 -0.81
C LEU A 141 4.36 1.09 -0.57
N PHE A 142 5.50 1.37 0.07
CA PHE A 142 6.06 2.71 0.17
C PHE A 142 7.49 2.75 -0.37
N GLY A 143 7.72 3.51 -1.44
CA GLY A 143 9.01 3.55 -2.12
C GLY A 143 9.46 2.18 -2.65
N GLY A 144 8.50 1.31 -2.97
CA GLY A 144 8.75 -0.07 -3.40
C GLY A 144 9.00 -1.07 -2.27
N ASN A 145 9.01 -0.64 -1.00
CA ASN A 145 9.24 -1.52 0.15
C ASN A 145 7.94 -1.91 0.85
N SER A 146 7.99 -3.06 1.52
CA SER A 146 6.92 -3.59 2.38
C SER A 146 6.97 -2.94 3.77
N PHE A 147 6.30 -3.57 4.75
CA PHE A 147 6.15 -3.05 6.10
C PHE A 147 6.55 -4.06 7.16
N LEU A 148 6.86 -3.55 8.35
CA LEU A 148 7.08 -4.31 9.56
C LEU A 148 5.90 -4.07 10.51
N ALA A 149 5.45 -5.13 11.17
CA ALA A 149 4.51 -5.05 12.27
C ALA A 149 5.22 -5.39 13.58
N CYS A 150 5.24 -4.43 14.51
CA CYS A 150 5.86 -4.58 15.81
C CYS A 150 4.80 -4.72 16.91
N PRO A 151 4.89 -5.72 17.80
CA PRO A 151 3.94 -5.91 18.89
C PRO A 151 3.74 -4.64 19.71
N ALA A 152 2.49 -4.30 20.00
CA ALA A 152 2.10 -3.20 20.86
C ALA A 152 1.04 -3.68 21.87
N LYS A 153 0.73 -2.85 22.87
CA LYS A 153 -0.24 -3.20 23.93
C LYS A 153 -1.60 -3.62 23.37
N ASP A 154 -2.07 -2.93 22.33
CA ASP A 154 -3.39 -3.12 21.74
C ASP A 154 -3.31 -3.37 20.23
N GLY A 155 -2.51 -4.37 19.85
CA GLY A 155 -2.33 -4.80 18.47
C GLY A 155 -0.88 -4.69 18.02
N PHE A 156 -0.65 -4.09 16.86
CA PHE A 156 0.67 -3.88 16.28
C PHE A 156 0.85 -2.44 15.88
N SER A 157 2.06 -1.90 16.07
CA SER A 157 2.50 -0.68 15.41
C SER A 157 3.07 -1.02 14.04
N LEU A 158 2.75 -0.21 13.03
CA LEU A 158 3.21 -0.40 11.66
C LEU A 158 4.38 0.51 11.36
N TRP A 159 5.36 -0.01 10.62
CA TRP A 159 6.58 0.67 10.22
C TRP A 159 6.90 0.35 8.77
N ALA A 160 7.43 1.31 8.02
CA ALA A 160 7.98 1.03 6.70
C ALA A 160 9.29 0.24 6.82
N GLU A 161 9.48 -0.75 5.96
CA GLU A 161 10.72 -1.51 5.94
C GLU A 161 11.86 -0.64 5.41
N THR A 162 12.92 -0.51 6.21
CA THR A 162 14.11 0.31 5.91
C THR A 162 15.42 -0.48 6.05
N GLY A 163 15.35 -1.82 6.15
CA GLY A 163 16.50 -2.70 6.38
C GLY A 163 16.94 -2.79 7.85
N THR A 164 16.09 -2.39 8.80
CA THR A 164 16.31 -2.56 10.24
C THR A 164 15.33 -3.56 10.82
N ASP A 165 15.82 -4.54 11.58
CA ASP A 165 14.99 -5.56 12.22
C ASP A 165 14.32 -5.07 13.52
N LYS A 166 14.75 -3.91 14.04
CA LYS A 166 14.27 -3.33 15.30
C LYS A 166 13.91 -1.84 15.13
N PRO A 167 12.92 -1.52 14.28
CA PRO A 167 12.52 -0.14 14.05
C PRO A 167 12.05 0.51 15.35
N GLY A 168 12.56 1.71 15.66
CA GLY A 168 12.24 2.41 16.90
C GLY A 168 12.63 1.67 18.19
N TRP A 169 13.62 0.76 18.12
CA TRP A 169 14.03 -0.13 19.21
C TRP A 169 12.97 -1.16 19.63
N ASN A 170 11.94 -1.36 18.81
CA ASN A 170 10.95 -2.39 19.06
C ASN A 170 11.55 -3.79 18.85
N GLU A 171 11.07 -4.75 19.63
CA GLU A 171 11.47 -6.15 19.53
C GLU A 171 10.33 -7.02 19.02
N GLY A 172 10.66 -8.16 18.40
CA GLY A 172 9.67 -9.10 17.90
C GLY A 172 8.88 -8.60 16.68
N CYS A 173 9.43 -7.60 15.97
CA CYS A 173 8.84 -7.12 14.72
C CYS A 173 8.92 -8.19 13.63
N VAL A 174 7.88 -8.27 12.81
CA VAL A 174 7.81 -9.22 11.69
C VAL A 174 7.49 -8.48 10.40
N GLY A 175 8.11 -8.90 9.29
CA GLY A 175 7.77 -8.40 7.95
C GLY A 175 6.37 -8.85 7.54
N ILE A 176 5.58 -7.94 6.99
CA ILE A 176 4.22 -8.20 6.54
C ILE A 176 4.04 -7.76 5.09
N ALA A 177 3.27 -8.52 4.32
CA ALA A 177 2.71 -8.01 3.08
C ALA A 177 1.39 -7.28 3.40
N ALA A 178 1.19 -6.10 2.80
CA ALA A 178 0.05 -5.23 3.09
C ALA A 178 -1.02 -5.37 2.00
N ARG A 179 -1.85 -6.41 2.10
CA ARG A 179 -2.87 -6.73 1.10
C ARG A 179 -3.97 -5.67 1.08
N VAL A 180 -4.17 -5.07 -0.09
CA VAL A 180 -5.25 -4.14 -0.38
C VAL A 180 -6.56 -4.90 -0.58
N VAL A 181 -7.62 -4.43 0.05
CA VAL A 181 -8.97 -4.97 -0.06
C VAL A 181 -9.90 -3.84 -0.53
N PRO A 182 -10.39 -3.86 -1.78
CA PRO A 182 -11.27 -2.81 -2.29
C PRO A 182 -12.54 -2.63 -1.44
N ILE A 183 -12.97 -1.38 -1.23
CA ILE A 183 -14.19 -1.04 -0.49
C ILE A 183 -15.10 -0.21 -1.39
N GLU A 184 -16.25 -0.75 -1.76
CA GLU A 184 -17.23 -0.08 -2.61
C GLU A 184 -18.06 0.98 -1.87
N LYS A 185 -18.29 0.77 -0.57
CA LYS A 185 -19.08 1.66 0.30
C LYS A 185 -18.21 2.08 1.49
N PRO A 186 -17.30 3.05 1.28
CA PRO A 186 -16.36 3.44 2.31
C PRO A 186 -17.07 4.21 3.43
N VAL A 187 -16.73 3.88 4.67
CA VAL A 187 -17.12 4.66 5.85
C VAL A 187 -16.04 5.70 6.09
N GLY A 188 -16.42 6.97 6.08
CA GLY A 188 -15.51 8.06 6.44
C GLY A 188 -15.30 8.08 7.95
N CYS A 189 -14.04 8.20 8.39
CA CYS A 189 -13.71 8.30 9.80
C CYS A 189 -12.66 9.38 10.02
N LEU A 190 -12.89 10.21 11.05
CA LEU A 190 -11.86 11.12 11.56
C LEU A 190 -11.12 10.44 12.72
N TYR A 191 -9.82 10.26 12.54
CA TYR A 191 -8.98 9.54 13.50
C TYR A 191 -8.34 10.45 14.53
N SER A 192 -8.14 9.89 15.73
CA SER A 192 -7.63 10.58 16.92
C SER A 192 -6.21 11.12 16.75
N GLN A 193 -5.99 12.35 17.20
CA GLN A 193 -4.66 12.96 17.25
C GLN A 193 -4.13 12.95 18.68
N GLN A 194 -2.80 12.85 18.87
CA GLN A 194 -2.22 13.18 20.18
C GLN A 194 -2.46 14.67 20.47
N GLN A 195 -3.03 14.96 21.64
CA GLN A 195 -3.22 16.32 22.16
C GLN A 195 -1.94 16.88 22.77
#